data_AF-A0A3C2ANI1-F1
#
_entry.id   AF-A0A3C2ANI1-F1
#
_cell.length_a   1.000
_cell.length_b   1.000
_cell.length_c   1.000
_cell.angle_alpha   90.00
_cell.angle_beta   90.00
_cell.angle_gamma   90.00
#
_symmetry.space_group_name_H-M   'P 1'
#
loop_
_entity.id
_entity.type
_entity.pdbx_description
1 polymer ?
#
loop_
_entity_poly.entity_id
_entity_poly.type
_entity_poly.pdbx_seq_one_letter_code
_entity_poly.pdbx_strand_id
1 'polypeptide(L)' 'PRSPKDFVHRIGRTGRAENPGEAITFVTEESAHHFKVIQKKMKQVVDMVDSENLDLHGF' A
#
# COMPACT_ATOMS: atom_id res chain seq x y z
N PRO A 1 7.00 5.44 5.74
CA PRO A 1 6.90 5.01 7.16
C PRO A 1 8.17 4.28 7.59
N ARG A 2 8.65 4.49 8.82
CA ARG A 2 9.92 3.90 9.29
C ARG A 2 9.74 2.49 9.86
N SER A 3 8.52 2.10 10.22
CA SER A 3 8.21 0.75 10.68
C SER A 3 6.96 0.18 9.98
N PRO A 4 6.84 -1.16 9.89
CA PRO A 4 5.61 -1.81 9.42
C PRO A 4 4.37 -1.49 10.27
N LYS A 5 4.54 -1.26 11.58
CA LYS A 5 3.45 -0.88 12.48
C LYS A 5 2.85 0.47 12.09
N ASP A 6 3.71 1.44 11.75
CA ASP A 6 3.26 2.77 11.31
C ASP A 6 2.51 2.69 9.98
N PHE A 7 2.91 1.79 9.09
CA PHE A 7 2.20 1.58 7.83
C PHE A 7 0.77 1.07 8.07
N VAL A 8 0.61 0.05 8.93
CA VAL A 8 -0.72 -0.48 9.30
C VAL A 8 -1.63 0.59 9.90
N HIS A 9 -1.09 1.42 10.81
CA HIS A 9 -1.87 2.51 11.40
C HIS A 9 -2.33 3.55 10.36
N ARG A 10 -1.52 3.80 9.32
CA ARG A 10 -1.86 4.74 8.23
C ARG A 10 -2.98 4.21 7.36
N ILE A 11 -2.86 2.98 6.86
CA ILE A 11 -3.89 2.41 5.97
C ILE A 11 -5.20 2.14 6.73
N GLY A 12 -5.11 1.79 8.02
CA GLY A 12 -6.26 1.63 8.92
C GLY A 12 -6.96 2.95 9.30
N ARG A 13 -6.74 4.05 8.57
CA ARG A 13 -7.58 5.25 8.62
C ARG A 13 -8.75 5.22 7.62
N THR A 14 -8.70 4.30 6.67
CA THR A 14 -9.74 4.02 5.67
C THR A 14 -10.74 2.99 6.20
N GLY A 15 -11.91 2.83 5.56
CA GLY A 15 -12.93 1.82 5.89
C GLY A 15 -13.61 2.04 7.25
N ARG A 16 -14.80 2.64 7.26
CA ARG A 16 -15.55 2.98 8.49
C ARG A 16 -17.01 2.54 8.39
N ALA A 17 -17.61 2.24 9.53
CA ALA A 17 -19.02 1.84 9.62
C ALA A 17 -19.37 0.70 8.63
N GLU A 18 -18.56 -0.37 8.67
CA GLU A 18 -18.67 -1.56 7.80
C GLU A 18 -18.49 -1.31 6.30
N ASN A 19 -18.16 -0.10 5.88
CA ASN A 19 -17.83 0.18 4.49
C ASN A 19 -16.36 -0.20 4.21
N PRO A 20 -16.07 -0.80 3.03
CA PRO A 20 -14.70 -1.04 2.61
C PRO A 20 -13.93 0.27 2.45
N GLY A 21 -12.62 0.21 2.64
CA GLY A 21 -11.70 1.32 2.42
C GLY A 21 -10.59 0.91 1.46
N GLU A 22 -10.11 1.85 0.68
CA GLU A 22 -9.02 1.65 -0.26
C GLU A 22 -7.83 2.54 0.12
N ALA A 23 -6.62 1.99 0.03
CA ALA A 23 -5.39 2.72 0.30
C ALA A 23 -4.35 2.43 -0.78
N ILE A 24 -4.01 3.46 -1.56
CA ILE A 24 -2.98 3.41 -2.60
C ILE A 24 -1.64 3.86 -1.99
N THR A 25 -0.59 3.10 -2.23
CA THR A 25 0.77 3.40 -1.73
C THR A 25 1.73 3.53 -2.90
N PHE A 26 2.41 4.67 -3.00
CA PHE A 26 3.50 4.84 -3.95
C PHE A 26 4.81 4.30 -3.38
N VAL A 27 5.50 3.52 -4.21
CA VAL A 27 6.74 2.83 -3.86
C VAL A 27 7.75 3.14 -4.96
N THR A 28 8.87 3.75 -4.60
CA THR A 28 10.03 3.91 -5.49
C THR A 28 10.90 2.64 -5.45
N GLU A 29 11.74 2.43 -6.46
CA GLU A 29 12.68 1.30 -6.51
C GLU A 29 13.53 1.18 -5.24
N GLU A 30 14.08 2.29 -4.75
CA GLU A 30 14.86 2.35 -3.52
C GLU A 30 14.07 1.87 -2.29
N SER A 31 12.76 2.14 -2.26
CA SER A 31 11.87 1.78 -1.16
C SER A 31 11.24 0.40 -1.30
N ALA A 32 11.38 -0.26 -2.47
CA ALA A 32 10.73 -1.54 -2.77
C ALA A 32 11.18 -2.65 -1.82
N HIS A 33 12.48 -2.70 -1.48
CA HIS A 33 12.99 -3.67 -0.51
C HIS A 33 12.34 -3.50 0.87
N HIS A 34 12.23 -2.25 1.34
CA HIS A 34 11.57 -1.95 2.60
C HIS A 34 10.08 -2.31 2.56
N PHE A 35 9.40 -2.00 1.45
CA PHE A 35 7.98 -2.33 1.28
C PHE A 35 7.74 -3.85 1.31
N LYS A 36 8.65 -4.65 0.73
CA LYS A 36 8.60 -6.12 0.83
C LYS A 36 8.64 -6.63 2.27
N VAL A 37 9.42 -5.98 3.15
CA VAL A 37 9.44 -6.30 4.59
C VAL A 37 8.11 -5.96 5.26
N ILE A 38 7.50 -4.82 4.90
CA ILE A 38 6.18 -4.41 5.42
C ILE A 38 5.12 -5.46 5.05
N GLN A 39 5.04 -5.85 3.78
CA GLN A 39 4.11 -6.88 3.29
C GLN A 39 4.28 -8.21 4.06
N LYS A 40 5.53 -8.67 4.22
CA LYS A 40 5.83 -9.89 5.00
C LYS A 40 5.38 -9.79 6.45
N LYS A 41 5.56 -8.63 7.11
CA LYS A 41 5.12 -8.44 8.51
C LYS A 41 3.60 -8.33 8.65
N MET A 42 2.94 -7.75 7.65
CA MET A 42 1.47 -7.70 7.59
C MET A 42 0.84 -9.05 7.25
N LYS A 43 1.64 -10.00 6.73
CA LYS A 43 1.18 -11.29 6.20
C LYS A 43 0.19 -11.12 5.04
N GLN A 44 0.34 -10.05 4.28
CA GLN A 44 -0.47 -9.74 3.10
C GLN A 44 0.46 -9.34 1.96
N VAL A 45 0.20 -9.89 0.78
CA VAL A 45 0.83 -9.48 -0.47
C VAL A 45 -0.14 -8.53 -1.16
N VAL A 46 0.38 -7.40 -1.61
CA VAL A 46 -0.40 -6.35 -2.28
C VAL A 46 -0.01 -6.34 -3.74
N ASP A 47 -0.98 -6.15 -4.63
CA ASP A 47 -0.72 -6.01 -6.05
C ASP A 47 0.09 -4.74 -6.31
N MET A 48 1.19 -4.89 -7.02
CA MET A 48 2.05 -3.78 -7.42
C MET A 48 1.86 -3.57 -8.92
N VAL A 49 1.47 -2.35 -9.28
CA VAL A 49 1.31 -1.92 -10.67
C VAL A 49 2.45 -0.96 -10.99
N ASP A 50 3.12 -1.20 -12.11
CA ASP A 50 4.12 -0.26 -12.60
C ASP A 50 3.42 1.03 -13.05
N SER A 51 3.99 2.18 -12.68
CA SER A 51 3.48 3.48 -13.11
C SER A 51 3.38 3.63 -14.63
N GLU A 52 4.26 2.98 -15.40
CA GLU A 52 4.22 3.03 -16.87
C GLU A 52 3.01 2.30 -17.45
N ASN A 53 2.46 1.33 -16.71
CA ASN A 53 1.33 0.51 -17.13
C ASN A 53 0.01 0.95 -16.46
N LEU A 54 0.02 2.06 -15.72
CA LEU A 54 -1.16 2.57 -15.04
C LEU A 54 -2.00 3.38 -16.02
N ASP A 55 -3.12 2.80 -16.48
CA ASP A 55 -4.10 3.52 -17.28
C ASP A 55 -4.92 4.46 -16.39
N LEU A 56 -4.79 5.76 -16.63
CA LEU A 56 -5.53 6.81 -15.93
C LEU A 56 -6.75 7.31 -16.74
N HIS A 57 -6.99 6.76 -17.93
CA HIS A 57 -8.13 7.16 -18.74
C HIS A 57 -9.43 6.55 -18.17
N GLY A 58 -10.16 7.34 -17.38
CA GLY A 58 -11.44 6.94 -16.79
C GLY A 58 -11.68 7.42 -15.36
N PHE A 59 -10.71 8.10 -14.75
CA PHE A 59 -10.89 8.93 -13.55
C PHE A 59 -11.12 10.40 -13.91
#